data_AF-A0A924VMR3-F1
#
_entry.id   AF-A0A924VMR3-F1
#
_cell.length_a   1.000
_cell.length_b   1.000
_cell.length_c   1.000
_cell.angle_alpha   90.00
_cell.angle_beta   90.00
_cell.angle_gamma   90.00
#
_symmetry.space_group_name_H-M   'P 1'
#
loop_
_entity.id
_entity.type
_entity.pdbx_description
1 polymer ?
#
loop_
_entity_poly.entity_id
_entity_poly.type
_entity_poly.pdbx_seq_one_letter_code
_entity_poly.pdbx_strand_id
1 'polypeptide(L)'
;MTDREELHLLSGAYALNALEGEEKNRFEAYLLTSEELRAEVDSLSDTAVSIGLATEPVSPPADLKTRLMAQIAVTPQLAPLPVARPTLTAMSAASPEAITTQLSSTQGGAAEDIRTASLGAPSRASARACARWYTR
;
A
#
# COMPACT_ATOMS: atom_id res chain seq x y z
N MET A 1 -19.34 19.93 25.18
CA MET A 1 -18.70 19.37 23.98
C MET A 1 -19.06 17.91 23.94
N THR A 2 -19.50 17.39 22.80
CA THR A 2 -19.76 15.95 22.68
C THR A 2 -18.46 15.21 22.43
N ASP A 3 -18.45 13.94 22.82
CA ASP A 3 -17.33 13.02 22.62
C ASP A 3 -16.83 12.98 21.15
N ARG A 4 -17.77 13.11 20.21
CA ARG A 4 -17.49 13.20 18.77
C ARG A 4 -16.84 14.53 18.37
N GLU A 5 -17.35 15.66 18.88
CA GLU A 5 -16.76 16.98 18.60
C GLU A 5 -15.30 17.05 19.09
N GLU A 6 -15.01 16.45 20.25
CA GLU A 6 -13.65 16.34 20.77
C GLU A 6 -12.74 15.56 19.81
N LEU A 7 -13.22 14.47 19.22
CA LEU A 7 -12.45 13.70 18.24
C LEU A 7 -12.18 14.49 16.95
N HIS A 8 -13.13 15.29 16.45
CA HIS A 8 -12.87 16.16 15.30
C HIS A 8 -11.78 17.20 15.60
N LEU A 9 -11.71 17.74 16.82
CA LEU A 9 -10.64 18.68 17.19
C LEU A 9 -9.24 18.04 17.20
N LEU A 10 -9.15 16.71 17.30
CA LEU A 10 -7.89 15.97 17.29
C LEU A 10 -7.39 15.63 15.87
N SER A 11 -8.18 15.92 14.82
CA SER A 11 -7.86 15.57 13.42
C SER A 11 -6.50 16.13 12.97
N GLY A 12 -6.20 17.38 13.34
CA GLY A 12 -4.92 18.03 13.01
C GLY A 12 -3.73 17.42 13.76
N ALA A 13 -3.91 17.11 15.05
CA ALA A 13 -2.88 16.43 15.83
C ALA A 13 -2.63 15.01 15.30
N TYR A 14 -3.66 14.30 14.88
CA TYR A 14 -3.53 13.00 14.22
C TYR A 14 -2.78 13.11 12.89
N ALA A 15 -3.13 14.08 12.04
CA ALA A 15 -2.47 14.29 10.74
C ALA A 15 -0.98 14.63 10.86
N LEU A 16 -0.57 15.28 11.95
CA LEU A 16 0.83 15.54 12.30
C LEU A 16 1.51 14.39 13.07
N ASN A 17 0.82 13.25 13.23
CA ASN A 17 1.25 12.10 14.01
C ASN A 17 1.67 12.46 15.44
N ALA A 18 0.89 13.33 16.10
CA ALA A 18 1.14 13.84 17.45
C ALA A 18 0.25 13.20 18.53
N LEU A 19 -0.67 12.30 18.17
CA LEU A 19 -1.48 11.54 19.13
C LEU A 19 -0.73 10.29 19.61
N GLU A 20 -0.90 9.96 20.89
CA GLU A 20 -0.28 8.79 21.50
C GLU A 20 -1.25 8.03 22.41
N GLY A 21 -0.91 6.78 22.71
CA GLY A 21 -1.61 5.95 23.69
C GLY A 21 -3.12 5.83 23.44
N GLU A 22 -3.90 6.04 24.49
CA GLU A 22 -5.34 5.83 24.47
C GLU A 22 -6.08 6.83 23.59
N GLU A 23 -5.61 8.07 23.52
CA GLU A 23 -6.22 9.10 22.68
C GLU A 23 -6.13 8.71 21.20
N LYS A 24 -4.97 8.22 20.75
CA LYS A 24 -4.79 7.70 19.40
C LYS A 24 -5.70 6.51 19.12
N ASN A 25 -5.75 5.53 20.03
CA ASN A 25 -6.59 4.33 19.86
C ASN A 25 -8.07 4.70 19.69
N ARG A 26 -8.55 5.62 20.53
CA ARG A 26 -9.93 6.09 20.51
C ARG A 26 -10.25 6.85 19.22
N PHE A 27 -9.33 7.70 18.78
CA PHE A 27 -9.43 8.41 17.51
C PHE A 27 -9.50 7.45 16.32
N GLU A 28 -8.59 6.48 16.25
CA GLU A 28 -8.55 5.48 15.18
C GLU A 28 -9.80 4.58 15.16
N ALA A 29 -10.31 4.20 16.32
CA ALA A 29 -11.56 3.45 16.42
C ALA A 29 -12.75 4.23 15.82
N TYR A 30 -12.84 5.53 16.07
CA TYR A 30 -13.89 6.37 15.49
C TYR A 30 -13.67 6.67 14.01
N LEU A 31 -12.41 6.83 13.57
CA LEU A 31 -12.02 7.03 12.18
C LEU A 31 -12.55 5.91 11.25
N LEU A 32 -12.61 4.68 11.73
CA LEU A 32 -13.19 3.55 10.99
C LEU A 32 -14.70 3.69 10.72
N THR A 33 -15.39 4.49 11.51
CA THR A 33 -16.86 4.62 11.48
C THR A 33 -17.36 5.92 10.84
N SER A 34 -16.49 6.93 10.70
CA SER A 34 -16.87 8.26 10.20
C SER A 34 -16.19 8.56 8.86
N GLU A 35 -16.98 8.75 7.81
CA GLU A 35 -16.49 9.22 6.51
C GLU A 35 -16.03 10.68 6.55
N GLU A 36 -16.75 11.51 7.30
CA GLU A 36 -16.43 12.94 7.47
C GLU A 36 -15.05 13.13 8.12
N LEU A 37 -14.76 12.39 9.20
CA LEU A 37 -13.46 12.47 9.86
C LEU A 37 -12.33 11.94 8.97
N ARG A 38 -12.60 10.90 8.15
CA ARG A 38 -11.61 10.42 7.17
C ARG A 38 -11.28 11.50 6.13
N ALA A 39 -12.29 12.16 5.57
CA ALA A 39 -12.08 13.24 4.61
C ALA A 39 -11.32 14.42 5.22
N GLU A 40 -11.59 14.75 6.48
CA GLU A 40 -10.87 15.78 7.23
C GLU A 40 -9.40 15.42 7.42
N VAL A 41 -9.12 14.20 7.90
CA VAL A 41 -7.75 13.69 8.08
C VAL A 41 -6.98 13.64 6.77
N ASP A 42 -7.61 13.22 5.67
CA ASP A 42 -6.96 13.17 4.35
C ASP A 42 -6.52 14.58 3.91
N SER A 43 -7.42 15.57 4.00
CA SER A 43 -7.13 16.99 3.67
C SER A 43 -6.00 17.58 4.54
N LEU A 44 -6.02 17.29 5.84
CA LEU A 44 -5.00 17.75 6.77
C LEU A 44 -3.66 17.04 6.54
N SER A 45 -3.68 15.76 6.16
CA SER A 45 -2.48 14.99 5.84
C SER A 45 -1.79 15.53 4.58
N ASP A 46 -2.54 15.90 3.54
CA ASP A 46 -2.01 16.56 2.34
C ASP A 46 -1.33 17.90 2.69
N THR A 47 -1.92 18.64 3.63
CA THR A 47 -1.34 19.89 4.14
C THR A 47 -0.06 19.62 4.93
N ALA A 48 -0.05 18.61 5.80
CA ALA A 48 1.13 18.21 6.57
C ALA A 48 2.30 17.81 5.66
N VAL A 49 2.03 17.08 4.58
CA VAL A 49 3.02 16.76 3.54
C VAL A 49 3.58 18.04 2.91
N SER A 50 2.71 18.99 2.55
CA SER A 50 3.12 20.27 1.95
C SER A 50 4.06 21.05 2.86
N ILE A 51 3.80 21.07 4.18
CA ILE A 51 4.67 21.70 5.18
C ILE A 51 6.03 20.99 5.26
N GLY A 52 6.03 19.66 5.29
CA GLY A 52 7.27 18.87 5.33
C GLY A 52 8.14 19.11 4.10
N LEU A 53 7.54 19.19 2.91
CA LEU A 53 8.24 19.45 1.65
C LEU A 53 8.75 20.88 1.50
N ALA A 54 8.14 21.84 2.20
CA ALA A 54 8.59 23.22 2.23
C ALA A 54 9.85 23.43 3.10
N THR A 55 10.25 22.43 3.88
CA THR A 55 11.42 22.51 4.76
C THR A 55 12.73 22.30 4.00
N GLU A 56 13.79 23.00 4.41
CA GLU A 56 15.13 22.85 3.82
C GLU A 56 15.65 21.39 3.97
N PRO A 57 16.01 20.71 2.88
CA PRO A 57 16.52 19.35 2.95
C PRO A 57 17.87 19.26 3.66
N VAL A 58 17.98 18.35 4.64
CA VAL A 58 19.25 18.03 5.31
C VAL A 58 19.86 16.78 4.69
N SER A 59 21.12 16.86 4.29
CA SER A 59 21.84 15.71 3.70
C SER A 59 22.08 14.62 4.77
N PRO A 60 21.62 13.38 4.57
CA PRO A 60 21.91 12.28 5.48
C PRO A 60 23.39 11.85 5.38
N PRO A 61 23.91 11.07 6.35
CA PRO A 61 25.22 10.43 6.23
C PRO A 61 25.35 9.64 4.92
N ALA A 62 26.48 9.78 4.23
CA ALA A 62 26.69 9.20 2.89
C ALA A 62 26.55 7.67 2.86
N ASP A 63 26.78 7.01 3.99
CA ASP A 63 26.71 5.56 4.15
C ASP A 63 25.33 5.03 4.55
N LEU A 64 24.39 5.91 4.91
CA LEU A 64 23.08 5.55 5.46
C LEU A 64 22.32 4.63 4.51
N LYS A 65 22.29 4.97 3.22
CA LYS A 65 21.62 4.16 2.20
C LYS A 65 22.23 2.76 2.11
N THR A 66 23.56 2.66 2.04
CA THR A 66 24.26 1.37 1.93
C THR A 66 24.01 0.50 3.17
N ARG A 67 24.09 1.09 4.37
CA ARG A 67 23.79 0.39 5.63
C ARG A 67 22.34 -0.11 5.67
N LEU A 68 21.39 0.76 5.32
CA LEU A 68 19.97 0.41 5.31
C LEU A 68 19.68 -0.72 4.31
N MET A 69 20.21 -0.61 3.09
CA MET A 69 20.02 -1.65 2.07
C MET A 69 20.64 -2.98 2.52
N ALA A 70 21.86 -2.98 3.09
CA ALA A 70 22.46 -4.21 3.62
C ALA A 70 21.58 -4.85 4.71
N GLN A 71 20.96 -4.05 5.58
CA GLN A 71 20.04 -4.55 6.61
C GLN A 71 18.75 -5.12 6.02
N ILE A 72 18.15 -4.46 5.03
CA ILE A 72 16.93 -4.95 4.37
C ILE A 72 17.18 -6.30 3.69
N ALA A 73 18.33 -6.49 3.05
CA ALA A 73 18.67 -7.72 2.34
C ALA A 73 18.69 -8.97 3.25
N VAL A 74 19.00 -8.80 4.53
CA VAL A 74 19.10 -9.90 5.50
C VAL A 74 17.92 -9.98 6.47
N THR A 75 17.05 -8.95 6.50
CA THR A 75 15.88 -8.91 7.37
C THR A 75 14.74 -9.71 6.74
N PRO A 76 14.28 -10.82 7.35
CA PRO A 76 13.14 -11.58 6.86
C PRO A 76 11.89 -10.69 6.81
N GLN A 77 11.23 -10.63 5.66
CA GLN A 77 9.98 -9.89 5.50
C GLN A 77 8.80 -10.75 5.96
N LEU A 78 7.83 -10.13 6.64
CA LEU A 78 6.59 -10.81 7.00
C LEU A 78 5.82 -11.22 5.74
N ALA A 79 5.09 -12.32 5.83
CA ALA A 79 4.19 -12.73 4.76
C ALA A 79 3.13 -11.63 4.54
N PRO A 80 2.68 -11.40 3.28
CA PRO A 80 1.59 -10.48 3.02
C PRO A 80 0.35 -10.86 3.85
N LEU A 81 -0.29 -9.87 4.47
CA LEU A 81 -1.58 -10.10 5.11
C LEU A 81 -2.60 -10.58 4.06
N PRO A 82 -3.50 -11.50 4.41
CA PRO A 82 -4.54 -11.95 3.49
C PRO A 82 -5.42 -10.77 3.11
N VAL A 83 -5.26 -10.28 1.88
CA VAL A 83 -6.13 -9.25 1.32
C VAL A 83 -7.48 -9.91 1.07
N ALA A 84 -8.54 -9.41 1.71
CA ALA A 84 -9.91 -9.80 1.37
C ALA A 84 -10.12 -9.43 -0.10
N ARG A 85 -10.12 -10.44 -0.99
CA ARG A 85 -10.48 -10.19 -2.39
C ARG A 85 -11.91 -9.68 -2.40
N PRO A 86 -12.19 -8.49 -2.96
CA PRO A 86 -13.56 -8.09 -3.19
C PRO A 86 -14.18 -9.18 -4.06
N THR A 87 -15.18 -9.88 -3.51
CA THR A 87 -16.06 -10.73 -4.30
C THR A 87 -16.81 -9.81 -5.24
N LEU A 88 -16.28 -9.65 -6.45
CA LEU A 88 -17.07 -9.11 -7.55
C LEU A 88 -18.20 -10.11 -7.77
N THR A 89 -19.34 -9.86 -7.15
CA THR A 89 -20.61 -10.43 -7.59
C THR A 89 -20.73 -10.04 -9.04
N ALA A 90 -20.54 -11.01 -9.93
CA ALA A 90 -20.79 -10.83 -11.34
C ALA A 90 -22.28 -10.48 -11.50
N MET A 91 -22.59 -9.20 -11.59
CA MET A 91 -23.85 -8.76 -12.15
C MET A 91 -23.86 -9.30 -13.58
N SER A 92 -24.79 -10.22 -13.86
CA SER A 92 -25.00 -10.78 -15.20
C SER A 92 -25.30 -9.65 -16.17
N ALA A 93 -24.28 -9.13 -16.83
CA ALA A 93 -24.42 -8.18 -17.91
C ALA A 93 -25.09 -8.90 -19.09
N ALA A 94 -26.27 -8.43 -19.45
CA ALA A 94 -26.98 -8.85 -20.66
C ALA A 94 -26.05 -8.68 -21.88
N SER A 95 -26.07 -9.71 -22.72
CA SER A 95 -25.24 -9.89 -23.92
C SER A 95 -25.35 -8.70 -24.89
N PRO A 96 -24.25 -8.01 -25.25
CA PRO A 96 -24.19 -7.30 -26.52
C PRO A 96 -23.81 -8.29 -27.63
N GLU A 97 -24.44 -8.14 -28.78
CA GLU A 97 -24.26 -8.96 -29.98
C GLU A 97 -22.81 -9.05 -30.48
N ALA A 98 -22.56 -10.19 -31.12
CA ALA A 98 -21.36 -10.66 -31.77
C ALA A 98 -20.43 -9.59 -32.40
N ILE A 99 -19.20 -9.52 -31.90
CA ILE A 99 -18.04 -9.16 -32.71
C ILE A 99 -17.20 -10.43 -32.88
N THR A 100 -17.36 -11.09 -34.02
CA THR A 100 -16.43 -12.15 -34.46
C THR A 100 -15.08 -11.50 -34.75
N THR A 101 -14.12 -11.70 -33.85
CA THR A 101 -12.69 -11.56 -34.15
C THR A 101 -12.09 -12.95 -34.13
N GLN A 102 -11.75 -13.47 -35.31
CA GLN A 102 -11.03 -14.74 -35.40
C GLN A 102 -9.61 -14.56 -34.87
N LEU A 103 -9.34 -15.17 -33.72
CA LEU A 103 -7.98 -15.39 -33.22
C LEU A 103 -7.43 -16.63 -33.90
N SER A 104 -6.49 -16.42 -34.82
CA SER A 104 -5.68 -17.48 -35.41
C SER A 104 -4.99 -18.28 -34.31
N SER A 105 -5.28 -19.57 -34.33
CA SER A 105 -4.66 -20.61 -33.52
C SER A 105 -3.18 -20.76 -33.86
N THR A 106 -2.31 -20.71 -32.85
CA THR A 106 -1.10 -21.54 -32.83
C THR A 106 -1.03 -22.23 -31.48
N GLN A 107 -1.24 -23.54 -31.54
CA GLN A 107 -1.30 -24.47 -30.42
C GLN A 107 0.09 -24.79 -29.88
N GLY A 108 0.11 -25.09 -28.57
CA GLY A 108 1.04 -26.02 -27.92
C GLY A 108 1.97 -25.34 -26.92
N GLY A 109 1.89 -25.57 -25.61
CA GLY A 109 1.11 -26.52 -24.84
C GLY A 109 1.47 -26.38 -23.35
N ALA A 110 0.79 -27.18 -22.52
CA ALA A 110 0.98 -27.34 -21.07
C ALA A 110 0.52 -26.16 -20.20
N ALA A 111 -0.80 -25.98 -20.17
CA ALA A 111 -1.49 -25.53 -18.97
C ALA A 111 -1.54 -26.71 -17.98
N GLU A 112 -0.62 -26.73 -17.02
CA GLU A 112 -0.88 -27.34 -15.71
C GLU A 112 0.07 -26.71 -14.68
N ASP A 113 -0.48 -26.50 -13.50
CA ASP A 113 0.21 -26.11 -12.26
C ASP A 113 0.37 -24.60 -11.94
N ILE A 114 -0.74 -23.94 -11.59
CA ILE A 114 -0.74 -22.73 -10.72
C ILE A 114 -0.99 -23.14 -9.25
N ARG A 115 -0.87 -24.43 -8.92
CA ARG A 115 -1.19 -24.93 -7.59
C ARG A 115 -0.07 -25.78 -7.04
N THR A 116 1.16 -25.25 -7.03
CA THR A 116 2.18 -25.39 -5.98
C THR A 116 3.41 -24.59 -6.43
N ALA A 117 3.62 -23.40 -5.87
CA ALA A 117 4.92 -22.73 -5.99
C ALA A 117 5.40 -22.30 -4.61
N SER A 118 5.70 -23.32 -3.82
CA SER A 118 6.71 -23.25 -2.77
C SER A 118 8.04 -22.80 -3.37
N LEU A 119 8.59 -21.69 -2.85
CA LEU A 119 10.01 -21.29 -2.87
C LEU A 119 10.78 -21.59 -4.19
N GLY A 120 10.36 -20.96 -5.29
CA GLY A 120 11.12 -20.93 -6.55
C GLY A 120 12.17 -19.81 -6.58
N ALA A 121 13.26 -20.02 -7.33
CA ALA A 121 14.33 -19.05 -7.55
C ALA A 121 13.79 -17.68 -8.03
N PRO A 122 14.44 -16.55 -7.67
CA PRO A 122 13.94 -15.22 -7.99
C PRO A 122 13.78 -15.05 -9.51
N SER A 123 12.65 -14.47 -9.92
CA SER A 123 12.39 -14.18 -11.33
C SER A 123 13.45 -13.23 -11.89
N ARG A 124 13.65 -13.22 -13.21
CA ARG A 124 14.57 -12.26 -13.88
C ARG A 124 14.22 -10.79 -13.56
N ALA A 125 12.93 -10.49 -13.37
CA ALA A 125 12.49 -9.17 -12.97
C ALA A 125 12.94 -8.83 -11.53
N SER A 126 12.80 -9.79 -10.61
CA SER A 126 13.29 -9.67 -9.22
C SER A 126 14.82 -9.50 -9.18
N ALA A 127 15.58 -10.29 -9.94
CA ALA A 127 17.03 -10.17 -10.01
C ALA A 127 17.50 -8.80 -10.56
N ARG A 128 16.84 -8.27 -11.61
CA ARG A 128 17.14 -6.93 -12.14
C ARG A 128 16.73 -5.82 -11.16
N ALA A 129 15.65 -5.99 -10.42
CA ALA A 129 15.27 -5.05 -9.37
C ALA A 129 16.32 -5.05 -8.24
N CYS A 130 16.72 -6.22 -7.73
CA CYS A 130 17.77 -6.33 -6.72
C CYS A 130 19.08 -5.67 -7.19
N ALA A 131 19.55 -5.98 -8.39
CA ALA A 131 20.77 -5.36 -8.91
C ALA A 131 20.65 -3.83 -9.04
N ARG A 132 19.48 -3.27 -9.34
CA ARG A 132 19.30 -1.81 -9.42
C ARG A 132 19.28 -1.13 -8.06
N TRP A 133 18.70 -1.78 -7.06
CA TRP A 133 18.50 -1.21 -5.73
C TRP A 133 19.71 -1.40 -4.81
N TYR A 134 20.42 -2.53 -4.90
CA TYR A 134 21.51 -2.88 -3.99
C TYR A 134 22.93 -2.55 -4.49
N THR A 135 23.10 -2.27 -5.79
CA THR A 135 24.45 -2.10 -6.39
C THR A 135 24.82 -0.63 -6.66
N ARG A 136 24.17 0.33 -5.99
CA ARG A 136 24.37 1.77 -6.25
C ARG A 136 24.49 2.62 -5.00
#